data_AF-A0ABD3IVQ4-F1
#
_entry.id   AF-A0ABD3IVQ4-F1
#
_cell.length_a   1.000
_cell.length_b   1.000
_cell.length_c   1.000
_cell.angle_alpha   90.00
_cell.angle_beta   90.00
_cell.angle_gamma   90.00
#
_symmetry.space_group_name_H-M   'P 1'
#
loop_
_entity.id
_entity.type
_entity.pdbx_description
1 polymer ?
#
loop_
_entity_poly.entity_id
_entity_poly.type
_entity_poly.pdbx_seq_one_letter_code
_entity_poly.pdbx_strand_id
1 'polypeptide(L)'
;MEDFEKKVSITDPMDSEPETAAASASSSAAPAPAPQVLDLLRRFLAVQQRRAEAYARLKSGFAEYMVSGGEVAYQQLCGEITAEFNDCSKQVIEMESLFMAPDYGRVDLAQMLRAVQVQEKQKLHLTATIQLLKKASRPSERLVSHENCTFKKPMQHNCVHLHEITEAEGTEEVEADAEYDNALNEAIRGVQDAVTTINEHLEEVRYEIEALEGQ
;
A
#
# COMPACT_ATOMS: atom_id res chain seq x y z
N MET A 1 11.58 58.33 -55.40
CA MET A 1 10.41 58.62 -54.54
C MET A 1 10.91 58.55 -53.10
N GLU A 2 11.82 59.43 -52.68
CA GLU A 2 11.67 60.89 -52.51
C GLU A 2 10.57 61.22 -51.50
N ASP A 3 11.06 61.69 -50.34
CA ASP A 3 10.56 62.80 -49.54
C ASP A 3 9.06 62.93 -49.27
N PHE A 4 8.69 62.81 -47.99
CA PHE A 4 7.84 63.83 -47.38
C PHE A 4 8.11 63.97 -45.88
N GLU A 5 8.99 64.90 -45.54
CA GLU A 5 9.09 65.49 -44.21
C GLU A 5 7.84 66.32 -43.85
N LYS A 6 7.71 66.59 -42.54
CA LYS A 6 7.39 67.91 -41.94
C LYS A 6 5.92 68.21 -41.54
N LYS A 7 5.66 68.24 -40.22
CA LYS A 7 5.53 69.46 -39.35
C LYS A 7 4.79 69.12 -38.02
N VAL A 8 5.43 69.20 -36.83
CA VAL A 8 5.52 70.36 -35.86
C VAL A 8 4.23 70.48 -35.00
N SER A 9 4.18 70.47 -33.65
CA SER A 9 4.96 71.12 -32.57
C SER A 9 4.94 70.28 -31.27
N ILE A 10 6.03 70.09 -30.52
CA ILE A 10 6.54 70.90 -29.37
C ILE A 10 5.47 71.35 -28.38
N THR A 11 5.48 70.76 -27.17
CA THR A 11 5.62 71.44 -25.86
C THR A 11 5.77 70.41 -24.72
N ASP A 12 6.97 70.37 -24.12
CA ASP A 12 7.24 70.03 -22.70
C ASP A 12 7.30 71.36 -21.93
N PRO A 13 6.97 71.47 -20.61
CA PRO A 13 7.83 70.86 -19.58
C PRO A 13 7.20 70.50 -18.19
N MET A 14 7.87 69.56 -17.50
CA MET A 14 8.24 69.52 -16.06
C MET A 14 7.19 69.55 -14.92
N ASP A 15 7.63 68.89 -13.83
CA ASP A 15 7.12 68.83 -12.44
C ASP A 15 5.89 67.94 -12.21
N SER A 16 5.86 66.96 -11.30
CA SER A 16 6.54 66.85 -10.00
C SER A 16 6.30 65.45 -9.42
N GLU A 17 7.27 64.89 -8.69
CA GLU A 17 7.05 63.76 -7.79
C GLU A 17 6.11 64.16 -6.65
N PRO A 18 5.38 63.20 -6.07
CA PRO A 18 5.75 62.83 -4.71
C PRO A 18 5.73 61.32 -4.44
N GLU A 19 6.74 60.89 -3.68
CA GLU A 19 6.71 59.68 -2.88
C GLU A 19 5.51 59.69 -1.92
N THR A 20 4.77 58.59 -1.83
CA THR A 20 4.32 58.06 -0.53
C THR A 20 4.13 56.55 -0.61
N ALA A 21 4.89 55.87 0.22
CA ALA A 21 4.74 54.46 0.57
C ALA A 21 3.39 54.19 1.26
N ALA A 22 2.75 53.06 0.94
CA ALA A 22 2.04 52.24 1.92
C ALA A 22 1.80 50.84 1.33
N ALA A 23 2.31 49.85 2.07
CA ALA A 23 2.19 48.44 1.78
C ALA A 23 0.74 47.93 1.81
N SER A 24 0.43 46.98 0.95
CA SER A 24 -0.56 45.94 1.22
C SER A 24 -0.03 44.65 0.59
N ALA A 25 0.71 43.92 1.41
CA ALA A 25 1.17 42.57 1.16
C ALA A 25 0.08 41.56 1.57
N SER A 26 0.22 40.36 1.00
CA SER A 26 -0.52 39.11 1.25
C SER A 26 -1.70 38.88 0.28
N SER A 27 -1.68 37.88 -0.61
CA SER A 27 -1.09 36.55 -0.49
C SER A 27 -0.64 36.00 -1.85
N SER A 28 0.65 36.12 -2.16
CA SER A 28 1.31 35.22 -3.10
C SER A 28 1.85 34.05 -2.28
N ALA A 29 1.20 32.89 -2.37
CA ALA A 29 1.72 31.65 -1.81
C ALA A 29 3.13 31.44 -2.37
N ALA A 30 4.14 31.54 -1.50
CA ALA A 30 5.49 31.15 -1.84
C ALA A 30 5.48 29.66 -2.21
N PRO A 31 6.23 29.22 -3.23
CA PRO A 31 6.40 27.79 -3.46
C PRO A 31 6.93 27.14 -2.19
N ALA A 32 6.39 25.96 -1.86
CA ALA A 32 6.82 25.15 -0.73
C ALA A 32 8.34 25.15 -0.62
N PRO A 33 8.91 25.40 0.56
CA PRO A 33 10.35 25.33 0.70
C PRO A 33 10.78 23.88 0.46
N ALA A 34 11.55 23.65 -0.61
CA ALA A 34 12.17 22.37 -0.98
C ALA A 34 12.62 21.50 0.22
N PRO A 35 13.24 22.03 1.30
CA PRO A 35 13.59 21.22 2.47
C PRO A 35 12.40 20.54 3.16
N GLN A 36 11.23 21.19 3.24
CA GLN A 36 10.05 20.60 3.89
C GLN A 36 9.44 19.47 3.05
N VAL A 37 9.44 19.60 1.71
CA VAL A 37 9.00 18.53 0.80
C VAL A 37 9.92 17.32 0.96
N LEU A 38 11.22 17.56 0.95
CA LEU A 38 12.25 16.54 1.09
C LEU A 38 12.13 15.81 2.44
N ASP A 39 11.89 16.53 3.55
CA ASP A 39 11.69 15.93 4.87
C ASP A 39 10.46 15.00 4.89
N LEU A 40 9.34 15.40 4.27
CA LEU A 40 8.15 14.56 4.17
C LEU A 40 8.40 13.30 3.33
N LEU A 41 9.13 13.41 2.22
CA LEU A 41 9.46 12.25 1.39
C LEU A 41 10.39 11.26 2.10
N ARG A 42 11.40 11.74 2.83
CA ARG A 42 12.24 10.88 3.67
C ARG A 42 11.44 10.20 4.77
N ARG A 43 10.53 10.92 5.43
CA ARG A 43 9.62 10.34 6.43
C ARG A 43 8.71 9.28 5.80
N PHE A 44 8.23 9.52 4.59
CA PHE A 44 7.44 8.54 3.85
C PHE A 44 8.23 7.25 3.59
N LEU A 45 9.47 7.34 3.09
CA LEU A 45 10.33 6.16 2.89
C LEU A 45 10.57 5.40 4.21
N ALA A 46 10.80 6.10 5.32
CA ALA A 46 10.95 5.46 6.62
C ALA A 46 9.68 4.71 7.08
N VAL A 47 8.49 5.26 6.81
CA VAL A 47 7.22 4.57 7.09
C VAL A 47 7.08 3.31 6.24
N GLN A 48 7.52 3.34 4.99
CA GLN A 48 7.46 2.17 4.10
C GLN A 48 8.45 1.08 4.50
N GLN A 49 9.63 1.46 4.99
CA GLN A 49 10.58 0.53 5.60
C GLN A 49 9.96 -0.18 6.81
N ARG A 50 9.32 0.55 7.72
CA ARG A 50 8.59 -0.03 8.87
C ARG A 50 7.50 -1.01 8.42
N ARG A 51 6.73 -0.66 7.40
CA ARG A 51 5.72 -1.59 6.84
C ARG A 51 6.35 -2.86 6.30
N ALA A 52 7.45 -2.77 5.55
CA ALA A 52 8.17 -3.93 5.03
C ALA A 52 8.63 -4.88 6.16
N GLU A 53 9.14 -4.32 7.25
CA GLU A 53 9.53 -5.06 8.46
C GLU A 53 8.32 -5.71 9.15
N ALA A 54 7.18 -5.02 9.23
CA ALA A 54 5.94 -5.57 9.75
C ALA A 54 5.44 -6.76 8.91
N TYR A 55 5.48 -6.69 7.57
CA TYR A 55 5.18 -7.84 6.71
C TYR A 55 6.15 -9.00 6.91
N ALA A 56 7.45 -8.72 7.07
CA ALA A 56 8.45 -9.75 7.32
C ALA A 56 8.18 -10.48 8.66
N ARG A 57 7.86 -9.73 9.72
CA ARG A 57 7.45 -10.31 11.01
C ARG A 57 6.16 -11.10 10.91
N LEU A 58 5.16 -10.59 10.20
CA LEU A 58 3.89 -11.30 9.99
C LEU A 58 4.12 -12.64 9.27
N LYS A 59 4.97 -12.64 8.24
CA LYS A 59 5.33 -13.85 7.48
C LYS A 59 6.03 -14.88 8.36
N SER A 60 7.03 -14.46 9.12
CA SER A 60 7.78 -15.34 10.03
C SER A 60 6.89 -15.90 11.13
N GLY A 61 6.08 -15.05 11.77
CA GLY A 61 5.17 -15.50 12.84
C GLY A 61 4.06 -16.42 12.33
N PHE A 62 3.57 -16.22 11.11
CA PHE A 62 2.64 -17.18 10.50
C PHE A 62 3.31 -18.53 10.22
N ALA A 63 4.57 -18.54 9.75
CA ALA A 63 5.30 -19.78 9.54
C ALA A 63 5.50 -20.55 10.87
N GLU A 64 5.86 -19.84 11.94
CA GLU A 64 5.97 -20.43 13.28
C GLU A 64 4.63 -20.95 13.80
N TYR A 65 3.55 -20.20 13.58
CA TYR A 65 2.18 -20.62 13.91
C TYR A 65 1.80 -21.94 13.22
N MET A 66 2.08 -22.07 11.92
CA MET A 66 1.77 -23.29 11.16
C MET A 66 2.53 -24.53 11.66
N VAL A 67 3.70 -24.35 12.28
CA VAL A 67 4.50 -25.45 12.86
C VAL A 67 4.10 -25.77 14.30
N SER A 68 3.89 -24.74 15.12
CA SER A 68 3.66 -24.87 16.56
C SER A 68 2.20 -25.04 16.97
N GLY A 69 1.26 -24.57 16.14
CA GLY A 69 -0.16 -24.45 16.50
C GLY A 69 -0.43 -23.39 17.58
N GLY A 70 0.53 -22.50 17.87
CA GLY A 70 0.44 -21.48 18.92
C GLY A 70 -0.54 -20.34 18.62
N GLU A 71 -1.85 -20.61 18.67
CA GLU A 71 -2.91 -19.66 18.31
C GLU A 71 -2.85 -18.36 19.12
N VAL A 72 -2.62 -18.42 20.44
CA VAL A 72 -2.60 -17.22 21.31
C VAL A 72 -1.44 -16.29 20.96
N ALA A 73 -0.24 -16.83 20.78
CA ALA A 73 0.95 -16.05 20.43
C ALA A 73 0.78 -15.40 19.04
N TYR A 74 0.21 -16.14 18.08
CA TYR A 74 -0.05 -15.62 16.75
C TYR A 74 -1.12 -14.53 16.74
N GLN A 75 -2.21 -14.68 17.52
CA GLN A 75 -3.24 -13.65 17.66
C GLN A 75 -2.69 -12.35 18.27
N GLN A 76 -1.81 -12.46 19.27
CA GLN A 76 -1.11 -11.30 19.85
C GLN A 76 -0.27 -10.58 18.79
N LEU A 77 0.54 -11.34 18.03
CA LEU A 77 1.33 -10.80 16.94
C LEU A 77 0.46 -10.09 15.88
N CYS A 78 -0.67 -10.69 15.49
CA CYS A 78 -1.62 -10.05 14.58
C CYS A 78 -2.14 -8.71 15.11
N GLY A 79 -2.42 -8.63 16.41
CA GLY A 79 -2.84 -7.39 17.07
C GLY A 79 -1.77 -6.30 17.01
N GLU A 80 -0.53 -6.63 17.36
CA GLU A 80 0.61 -5.71 17.30
C GLU A 80 0.86 -5.19 15.89
N ILE A 81 0.91 -6.10 14.91
CA ILE A 81 1.16 -5.76 13.50
C ILE A 81 0.00 -4.93 12.92
N THR A 82 -1.24 -5.23 13.30
CA THR A 82 -2.41 -4.42 12.87
C THR A 82 -2.32 -2.99 13.40
N ALA A 83 -1.92 -2.82 14.67
CA ALA A 83 -1.72 -1.49 15.25
C ALA A 83 -0.61 -0.72 14.52
N GLU A 84 0.48 -1.40 14.17
CA GLU A 84 1.59 -0.79 13.42
C GLU A 84 1.21 -0.41 11.99
N PHE A 85 0.47 -1.25 11.27
CA PHE A 85 -0.06 -0.89 9.95
C PHE A 85 -1.02 0.30 10.04
N ASN A 86 -1.84 0.37 11.10
CA ASN A 86 -2.74 1.49 11.32
C ASN A 86 -1.98 2.80 11.56
N ASP A 87 -0.95 2.77 12.40
CA ASP A 87 -0.05 3.91 12.62
C ASP A 87 0.60 4.37 11.32
N CYS A 88 1.22 3.45 10.58
CA CYS A 88 1.83 3.77 9.28
C CYS A 88 0.81 4.40 8.31
N SER A 89 -0.41 3.89 8.27
CA SER A 89 -1.47 4.43 7.40
C SER A 89 -1.87 5.84 7.78
N LYS A 90 -2.00 6.13 9.09
CA LYS A 90 -2.31 7.47 9.58
C LYS A 90 -1.21 8.46 9.22
N GLN A 91 0.05 8.09 9.39
CA GLN A 91 1.19 8.96 9.04
C GLN A 91 1.21 9.29 7.55
N VAL A 92 0.93 8.34 6.67
CA VAL A 92 0.88 8.63 5.22
C VAL A 92 -0.33 9.49 4.85
N ILE A 93 -1.49 9.28 5.47
CA ILE A 93 -2.67 10.15 5.24
C ILE A 93 -2.39 11.59 5.68
N GLU A 94 -1.68 11.76 6.80
CA GLU A 94 -1.21 13.08 7.25
C GLU A 94 -0.27 13.70 6.22
N MET A 95 0.75 12.98 5.76
CA MET A 95 1.71 13.45 4.74
C MET A 95 1.02 13.82 3.42
N GLU A 96 0.06 13.01 2.98
CA GLU A 96 -0.75 13.32 1.79
C GLU A 96 -1.54 14.61 1.96
N SER A 97 -2.15 14.80 3.13
CA SER A 97 -2.91 16.03 3.43
C SER A 97 -2.00 17.26 3.42
N LEU A 98 -0.76 17.13 3.91
CA LEU A 98 0.23 18.20 3.85
C LEU A 98 0.61 18.51 2.40
N PHE A 99 0.87 17.52 1.55
CA PHE A 99 1.17 17.76 0.14
C PHE A 99 0.02 18.43 -0.64
N MET A 100 -1.23 18.17 -0.24
CA MET A 100 -2.41 18.85 -0.79
C MET A 100 -2.60 20.28 -0.29
N ALA A 101 -1.98 20.66 0.84
CA ALA A 101 -2.13 22.00 1.39
C ALA A 101 -1.54 23.04 0.42
N PRO A 102 -2.11 24.26 0.34
CA PRO A 102 -1.61 25.32 -0.54
C PRO A 102 -0.15 25.67 -0.32
N ASP A 103 0.35 25.50 0.92
CA ASP A 103 1.73 25.75 1.31
C ASP A 103 2.71 24.79 0.62
N TYR A 104 2.25 23.58 0.27
CA TYR A 104 3.02 22.60 -0.49
C TYR A 104 2.68 22.62 -1.98
N GLY A 105 1.39 22.51 -2.31
CA GLY A 105 0.90 22.48 -3.68
C GLY A 105 1.38 21.29 -4.51
N ARG A 106 1.92 20.23 -3.87
CA ARG A 106 2.48 19.03 -4.52
C ARG A 106 1.42 17.93 -4.66
N VAL A 107 0.39 18.22 -5.44
CA VAL A 107 -0.73 17.29 -5.69
C VAL A 107 -0.26 15.98 -6.34
N ASP A 108 0.80 16.04 -7.15
CA ASP A 108 1.47 14.90 -7.75
C ASP A 108 1.99 13.92 -6.68
N LEU A 109 2.71 14.42 -5.66
CA LEU A 109 3.22 13.60 -4.55
C LEU A 109 2.09 13.05 -3.68
N ALA A 110 1.04 13.86 -3.44
CA ALA A 110 -0.15 13.40 -2.73
C ALA A 110 -0.81 12.19 -3.45
N GLN A 111 -0.95 12.27 -4.78
CA GLN A 111 -1.52 11.18 -5.58
C GLN A 111 -0.64 9.93 -5.56
N MET A 112 0.69 10.09 -5.59
CA MET A 112 1.63 8.97 -5.49
C MET A 112 1.53 8.27 -4.12
N LEU A 113 1.50 9.03 -3.02
CA LEU A 113 1.28 8.49 -1.67
C LEU A 113 -0.05 7.73 -1.57
N ARG A 114 -1.11 8.28 -2.17
CA ARG A 114 -2.43 7.65 -2.23
C ARG A 114 -2.40 6.34 -3.02
N ALA A 115 -1.71 6.30 -4.16
CA ALA A 115 -1.54 5.09 -4.95
C ALA A 115 -0.84 3.99 -4.15
N VAL A 116 0.23 4.34 -3.44
CA VAL A 116 0.92 3.40 -2.53
C VAL A 116 0.00 2.92 -1.40
N GLN A 117 -0.84 3.78 -0.82
CA GLN A 117 -1.84 3.35 0.19
C GLN A 117 -2.84 2.32 -0.35
N VAL A 118 -3.31 2.51 -1.59
CA VAL A 118 -4.24 1.57 -2.24
C VAL A 118 -3.56 0.21 -2.41
N GLN A 119 -2.33 0.20 -2.91
CA GLN A 119 -1.58 -1.04 -3.10
C GLN A 119 -1.24 -1.71 -1.77
N GLU A 120 -0.90 -0.94 -0.74
CA GLU A 120 -0.63 -1.49 0.59
C GLU A 120 -1.87 -2.12 1.23
N LYS A 121 -3.05 -1.51 1.05
CA LYS A 121 -4.32 -2.11 1.47
C LYS A 121 -4.58 -3.43 0.73
N GLN A 122 -4.38 -3.44 -0.59
CA GLN A 122 -4.60 -4.64 -1.41
C GLN A 122 -3.63 -5.76 -1.01
N LYS A 123 -2.34 -5.45 -0.87
CA LYS A 123 -1.28 -6.37 -0.45
C LYS A 123 -1.59 -7.00 0.91
N LEU A 124 -2.01 -6.20 1.90
CA LEU A 124 -2.38 -6.70 3.21
C LEU A 124 -3.57 -7.66 3.14
N HIS A 125 -4.62 -7.26 2.40
CA HIS A 125 -5.81 -8.09 2.22
C HIS A 125 -5.47 -9.45 1.59
N LEU A 126 -4.72 -9.45 0.48
CA LEU A 126 -4.32 -10.69 -0.19
C LEU A 126 -3.37 -11.54 0.67
N THR A 127 -2.48 -10.90 1.44
CA THR A 127 -1.62 -11.61 2.39
C THR A 127 -2.45 -12.36 3.44
N ALA A 128 -3.49 -11.73 3.99
CA ALA A 128 -4.41 -12.38 4.92
C ALA A 128 -5.20 -13.51 4.25
N THR A 129 -5.65 -13.32 3.00
CA THR A 129 -6.32 -14.37 2.21
C THR A 129 -5.42 -15.59 2.03
N ILE A 130 -4.15 -15.39 1.67
CA ILE A 130 -3.16 -16.48 1.55
C ILE A 130 -3.01 -17.22 2.88
N GLN A 131 -2.96 -16.52 4.01
CA GLN A 131 -2.84 -17.14 5.33
C GLN A 131 -4.08 -17.96 5.70
N LEU A 132 -5.28 -17.46 5.41
CA LEU A 132 -6.53 -18.17 5.63
C LEU A 132 -6.63 -19.43 4.76
N LEU A 133 -6.28 -19.34 3.47
CA LEU A 133 -6.22 -20.49 2.57
C LEU A 133 -5.25 -21.54 3.10
N LYS A 134 -4.02 -21.14 3.45
CA LYS A 134 -3.02 -22.06 4.00
C LYS A 134 -3.45 -22.70 5.32
N LYS A 135 -4.14 -21.97 6.19
CA LYS A 135 -4.69 -22.51 7.45
C LYS A 135 -5.83 -23.50 7.19
N ALA A 136 -6.66 -23.26 6.16
CA ALA A 136 -7.75 -24.16 5.79
C ALA A 136 -7.29 -25.49 5.17
N SER A 137 -6.04 -25.57 4.71
CA SER A 137 -5.46 -26.71 3.99
C SER A 137 -6.16 -27.02 2.66
N ARG A 138 -5.45 -27.75 1.78
CA ARG A 138 -6.06 -28.36 0.60
C ARG A 138 -7.21 -29.27 1.04
N PRO A 139 -8.38 -29.21 0.38
CA PRO A 139 -9.51 -30.09 0.67
C PRO A 139 -9.12 -31.57 0.81
N SER A 140 -8.32 -32.10 -0.12
CA SER A 140 -7.83 -33.49 -0.10
C SER A 140 -6.84 -33.82 1.04
N GLU A 141 -6.18 -32.81 1.62
CA GLU A 141 -5.23 -32.97 2.73
C GLU A 141 -5.86 -32.76 4.11
N ARG A 142 -7.16 -32.42 4.16
CA ARG A 142 -7.85 -32.21 5.44
C ARG A 142 -8.01 -33.53 6.19
N LEU A 143 -7.70 -33.50 7.48
CA LEU A 143 -7.91 -34.64 8.35
C LEU A 143 -9.40 -35.00 8.39
N VAL A 144 -9.67 -36.25 8.05
CA VAL A 144 -11.00 -36.82 8.09
C VAL A 144 -11.41 -37.04 9.56
N SER A 145 -12.53 -36.45 9.98
CA SER A 145 -13.02 -36.65 11.34
C SER A 145 -13.62 -38.04 11.52
N HIS A 146 -13.12 -38.80 12.50
CA HIS A 146 -13.63 -40.12 12.85
C HIS A 146 -14.63 -40.08 14.03
N GLU A 147 -15.13 -38.90 14.41
CA GLU A 147 -16.06 -38.72 15.55
C GLU A 147 -17.34 -39.54 15.41
N ASN A 148 -17.78 -39.81 14.18
CA ASN A 148 -18.97 -40.61 13.88
C ASN A 148 -18.65 -42.07 13.47
N CYS A 149 -17.40 -42.51 13.61
CA CYS A 149 -17.04 -43.88 13.26
C CYS A 149 -17.47 -44.86 14.35
N THR A 150 -17.97 -46.03 13.92
CA THR A 150 -18.51 -47.04 14.84
C THR A 150 -17.50 -48.16 15.07
N PHE A 151 -17.30 -48.51 16.34
CA PHE A 151 -16.42 -49.60 16.76
C PHE A 151 -17.27 -50.79 17.21
N LYS A 152 -17.46 -51.78 16.32
CA LYS A 152 -18.26 -52.99 16.63
C LYS A 152 -17.48 -54.03 17.44
N LYS A 153 -16.14 -54.03 17.41
CA LYS A 153 -15.25 -54.90 18.21
C LYS A 153 -13.96 -54.14 18.59
N PRO A 154 -13.26 -54.52 19.68
CA PRO A 154 -11.93 -54.00 19.94
C PRO A 154 -11.01 -54.29 18.75
N MET A 155 -10.34 -53.25 18.23
CA MET A 155 -9.50 -53.25 17.02
C MET A 155 -10.22 -53.40 15.66
N GLN A 156 -11.57 -53.28 15.59
CA GLN A 156 -12.29 -53.13 14.31
C GLN A 156 -12.97 -51.77 14.23
N HIS A 157 -12.38 -50.88 13.44
CA HIS A 157 -12.93 -49.58 13.06
C HIS A 157 -13.71 -49.74 11.75
N ASN A 158 -15.01 -49.43 11.74
CA ASN A 158 -15.75 -49.29 10.50
C ASN A 158 -15.80 -47.81 10.14
N CYS A 159 -14.86 -47.40 9.30
CA CYS A 159 -14.77 -46.01 8.88
C CYS A 159 -15.92 -45.67 7.95
N VAL A 160 -16.71 -44.65 8.30
CA VAL A 160 -17.75 -44.11 7.41
C VAL A 160 -17.13 -43.44 6.18
N HIS A 161 -15.81 -43.24 6.16
CA HIS A 161 -15.08 -42.67 5.03
C HIS A 161 -14.40 -43.74 4.14
N LEU A 162 -14.43 -45.02 4.54
CA LEU A 162 -14.07 -46.13 3.65
C LEU A 162 -15.31 -46.58 2.88
N HIS A 163 -15.71 -45.80 1.89
CA HIS A 163 -16.67 -46.22 0.86
C HIS A 163 -15.98 -46.20 -0.51
N GLU A 164 -16.54 -46.91 -1.49
CA GLU A 164 -16.09 -46.78 -2.87
C GLU A 164 -16.29 -45.33 -3.30
N ILE A 165 -15.19 -44.64 -3.63
CA ILE A 165 -15.25 -43.30 -4.18
C ILE A 165 -15.99 -43.39 -5.50
N THR A 166 -17.16 -42.77 -5.57
CA THR A 166 -17.92 -42.70 -6.82
C THR A 166 -17.22 -41.73 -7.78
N GLU A 167 -17.40 -41.91 -9.10
CA GLU A 167 -16.85 -40.98 -10.10
C GLU A 167 -17.28 -39.52 -9.83
N ALA A 168 -18.49 -39.32 -9.30
CA ALA A 168 -19.00 -38.01 -8.92
C ALA A 168 -18.25 -37.40 -7.73
N GLU A 169 -18.05 -38.15 -6.64
CA GLU A 169 -17.31 -37.69 -5.46
C GLU A 169 -15.82 -37.44 -5.78
N GLY A 170 -15.21 -38.32 -6.59
CA GLY A 170 -13.83 -38.13 -7.04
C GLY A 170 -13.65 -36.92 -7.95
N THR A 171 -14.65 -36.57 -8.76
CA THR A 171 -14.62 -35.37 -9.61
C THR A 171 -14.79 -34.10 -8.76
N GLU A 172 -15.71 -34.11 -7.78
CA GLU A 172 -15.95 -33.01 -6.87
C GLU A 172 -14.69 -32.64 -6.05
N GLU A 173 -13.97 -33.64 -5.53
CA GLU A 173 -12.75 -33.41 -4.75
C GLU A 173 -11.63 -32.77 -5.60
N VAL A 174 -11.47 -33.22 -6.86
CA VAL A 174 -10.49 -32.67 -7.80
C VAL A 174 -10.85 -31.23 -8.19
N GLU A 175 -12.13 -30.93 -8.41
CA GLU A 175 -12.61 -29.58 -8.68
C GLU A 175 -12.33 -28.65 -7.48
N ALA A 176 -12.61 -29.09 -6.26
CA ALA A 176 -12.35 -28.33 -5.04
C ALA A 176 -10.86 -28.03 -4.83
N ASP A 177 -9.98 -28.99 -5.11
CA ASP A 177 -8.52 -28.80 -5.06
C ASP A 177 -8.04 -27.79 -6.13
N ALA A 178 -8.59 -27.88 -7.34
CA ALA A 178 -8.26 -26.93 -8.42
C ALA A 178 -8.72 -25.50 -8.09
N GLU A 179 -9.90 -25.34 -7.49
CA GLU A 179 -10.40 -24.05 -7.01
C GLU A 179 -9.50 -23.45 -5.93
N TYR A 180 -9.10 -24.28 -4.94
CA TYR A 180 -8.16 -23.88 -3.90
C TYR A 180 -6.83 -23.40 -4.48
N ASP A 181 -6.25 -24.18 -5.40
CA ASP A 181 -4.98 -23.83 -6.03
C ASP A 181 -5.07 -22.57 -6.88
N ASN A 182 -6.19 -22.38 -7.60
CA ASN A 182 -6.43 -21.17 -8.37
C ASN A 182 -6.50 -19.95 -7.45
N ALA A 183 -7.33 -20.00 -6.39
CA ALA A 183 -7.47 -18.91 -5.44
C ALA A 183 -6.15 -18.55 -4.75
N LEU A 184 -5.36 -19.57 -4.37
CA LEU A 184 -4.05 -19.35 -3.76
C LEU A 184 -3.07 -18.69 -4.74
N ASN A 185 -3.03 -19.15 -5.98
CA ASN A 185 -2.14 -18.59 -7.01
C ASN A 185 -2.55 -17.16 -7.41
N GLU A 186 -3.84 -16.88 -7.51
CA GLU A 186 -4.35 -15.53 -7.79
C GLU A 186 -3.96 -14.57 -6.66
N ALA A 187 -4.13 -14.98 -5.40
CA ALA A 187 -3.75 -14.14 -4.27
C ALA A 187 -2.23 -13.89 -4.21
N ILE A 188 -1.41 -14.91 -4.51
CA ILE A 188 0.05 -14.76 -4.59
C ILE A 188 0.45 -13.77 -5.70
N ARG A 189 -0.15 -13.91 -6.89
CA ARG A 189 0.12 -13.01 -8.02
C ARG A 189 -0.28 -11.59 -7.68
N GLY A 190 -1.46 -11.38 -7.11
CA GLY A 190 -1.90 -10.04 -6.70
C GLY A 190 -1.01 -9.40 -5.64
N VAL A 191 -0.41 -10.18 -4.72
CA VAL A 191 0.61 -9.65 -3.79
C VAL A 191 1.87 -9.22 -4.55
N GLN A 192 2.32 -10.00 -5.53
CA GLN A 192 3.50 -9.67 -6.35
C GLN A 192 3.28 -8.40 -7.18
N ASP A 193 2.09 -8.27 -7.78
CA ASP A 193 1.71 -7.09 -8.55
C ASP A 193 1.70 -5.84 -7.66
N ALA A 194 1.04 -5.92 -6.49
CA ALA A 194 1.02 -4.82 -5.53
C ALA A 194 2.43 -4.43 -5.05
N VAL A 195 3.30 -5.40 -4.77
CA VAL A 195 4.70 -5.14 -4.39
C VAL A 195 5.48 -4.46 -5.50
N THR A 196 5.29 -4.90 -6.75
CA THR A 196 5.93 -4.28 -7.92
C THR A 196 5.52 -2.82 -8.05
N THR A 197 4.21 -2.54 -8.05
CA THR A 197 3.69 -1.16 -8.15
C THR A 197 4.12 -0.28 -6.97
N ILE A 198 4.16 -0.82 -5.75
CA ILE A 198 4.70 -0.07 -4.61
C ILE A 198 6.15 0.30 -4.86
N ASN A 199 6.99 -0.65 -5.27
CA ASN A 199 8.42 -0.41 -5.49
C ASN A 199 8.69 0.61 -6.61
N GLU A 200 7.88 0.60 -7.67
CA GLU A 200 7.91 1.60 -8.74
C GLU A 200 7.67 3.01 -8.18
N HIS A 201 6.61 3.22 -7.40
CA HIS A 201 6.36 4.52 -6.76
C HIS A 201 7.43 4.90 -5.73
N LEU A 202 7.99 3.93 -4.99
CA LEU A 202 9.10 4.23 -4.07
C LEU A 202 10.36 4.67 -4.82
N GLU A 203 10.58 4.17 -6.03
CA GLU A 203 11.67 4.61 -6.90
C GLU A 203 11.41 6.03 -7.42
N GLU A 204 10.18 6.34 -7.82
CA GLU A 204 9.79 7.72 -8.19
C GLU A 204 10.03 8.71 -7.04
N VAL A 205 9.69 8.33 -5.80
CA VAL A 205 10.01 9.14 -4.61
C VAL A 205 11.52 9.33 -4.43
N ARG A 206 12.33 8.29 -4.67
CA ARG A 206 13.79 8.40 -4.56
C ARG A 206 14.36 9.38 -5.59
N TYR A 207 13.91 9.30 -6.85
CA TYR A 207 14.31 10.27 -7.88
C TYR A 207 13.90 11.71 -7.53
N GLU A 208 12.71 11.90 -6.96
CA GLU A 208 12.28 13.22 -6.51
C GLU A 208 13.17 13.78 -5.39
N ILE A 209 13.54 12.95 -4.42
CA ILE A 209 14.47 13.34 -3.35
C ILE A 209 15.81 13.77 -3.95
N GLU A 210 16.39 12.98 -4.84
CA GLU A 210 17.66 13.30 -5.51
C GLU A 210 17.58 14.62 -6.30
N ALA A 211 16.46 14.85 -6.99
CA ALA A 211 16.23 16.08 -7.74
C ALA A 211 16.12 17.33 -6.83
N LEU A 212 15.53 17.19 -5.64
CA LEU A 212 15.43 18.26 -4.65
C LEU A 212 16.75 18.51 -3.91
N GLU A 213 17.58 17.48 -3.71
CA GLU A 213 18.90 17.59 -3.09
C GLU A 213 19.93 18.26 -4.02
N GLY A 214 19.73 18.15 -5.34
CA GLY A 214 20.61 18.76 -6.35
C GLY A 214 20.35 20.24 -6.64
N GLN A 215 19.37 20.87 -5.98
CA GLN A 215 18.99 22.29 -6.14
C GLN A 215 19.74 23.20 -5.16
#